data_AF-A0A522RK17-F1
#
_entry.id   AF-A0A522RK17-F1
#
_cell.length_a   1.000
_cell.length_b   1.000
_cell.length_c   1.000
_cell.angle_alpha   90.00
_cell.angle_beta   90.00
_cell.angle_gamma   90.00
#
_symmetry.space_group_name_H-M   'P 1'
#
loop_
_entity.id
_entity.type
_entity.pdbx_description
1 polymer ?
#
loop_
_entity_poly.entity_id
_entity_poly.type
_entity_poly.pdbx_seq_one_letter_code
_entity_poly.pdbx_strand_id
1 'polypeptide(L)'
;MSAMTFFRDLLLADQSVAAVISNRLWPLELPENGTLPAIVLTPVDESDDFHLGGQNRYPLARVVVDCIADSFPAADSLGDTVKDALVSFRGTSGIYRIDLIAADDVYPCGEGRLAG
;
A
#
# COMPACT_ATOMS: atom_id res chain seq x y z
N MET A 1 15.44 7.04 3.03
CA MET A 1 14.29 7.07 2.08
C MET A 1 13.03 6.98 2.91
N SER A 2 12.02 7.80 2.62
CA SER A 2 10.75 7.78 3.36
C SER A 2 9.93 6.55 2.96
N ALA A 3 9.12 6.01 3.88
CA ALA A 3 8.26 4.86 3.62
C ALA A 3 7.46 4.98 2.32
N MET A 4 7.00 6.18 1.96
CA MET A 4 6.26 6.46 0.73
C MET A 4 7.02 6.09 -0.56
N THR A 5 8.32 6.43 -0.63
CA THR A 5 9.15 6.10 -1.80
C THR A 5 9.32 4.60 -1.96
N PHE A 6 9.40 3.86 -0.85
CA PHE A 6 9.45 2.40 -0.86
C PHE A 6 8.16 1.79 -1.41
N PHE A 7 6.98 2.20 -0.91
CA PHE A 7 5.70 1.67 -1.40
C PHE A 7 5.51 1.94 -2.90
N ARG A 8 5.92 3.11 -3.38
CA ARG A 8 5.89 3.43 -4.81
C ARG A 8 6.75 2.48 -5.64
N ASP A 9 8.00 2.27 -5.24
CA ASP A 9 8.91 1.41 -5.99
C ASP A 9 8.48 -0.06 -5.95
N LEU A 10 7.91 -0.51 -4.82
CA LEU A 10 7.34 -1.84 -4.68
C LEU A 10 6.17 -2.07 -5.63
N LEU A 11 5.21 -1.13 -5.68
CA LEU A 11 4.04 -1.22 -6.55
C LEU A 11 4.38 -1.13 -8.04
N LEU A 12 5.42 -0.37 -8.41
CA LEU A 12 5.92 -0.30 -9.79
C LEU A 12 6.75 -1.53 -10.19
N ALA A 13 7.35 -2.23 -9.23
CA ALA A 13 8.05 -3.48 -9.49
C ALA A 13 7.09 -4.65 -9.74
N ASP A 14 5.88 -4.58 -9.20
CA ASP A 14 4.85 -5.58 -9.43
C ASP A 14 4.25 -5.45 -10.85
N GLN A 15 4.41 -6.51 -11.66
CA GLN A 15 3.94 -6.52 -13.04
C GLN A 15 2.42 -6.48 -13.17
N SER A 16 1.68 -7.00 -12.18
CA SER A 16 0.21 -7.01 -12.20
C SER A 16 -0.36 -5.61 -11.99
N VAL A 17 0.21 -4.87 -11.04
CA VAL A 17 -0.17 -3.48 -10.77
C VAL A 17 0.32 -2.57 -11.90
N ALA A 18 1.57 -2.73 -12.34
CA ALA A 18 2.12 -1.96 -13.46
C ALA A 18 1.36 -2.20 -14.79
N ALA A 19 0.78 -3.39 -15.00
CA ALA A 19 -0.05 -3.63 -16.18
C ALA A 19 -1.34 -2.79 -16.19
N VAL A 20 -1.92 -2.50 -15.02
CA VAL A 20 -3.18 -1.76 -14.91
C VAL A 20 -2.95 -0.25 -14.84
N ILE A 21 -2.01 0.20 -14.01
CA ILE A 21 -1.77 1.64 -13.78
C ILE A 21 -0.58 2.20 -14.57
N SER A 22 0.27 1.35 -15.16
CA SER A 22 1.56 1.74 -15.72
C SER A 22 2.39 2.52 -14.68
N ASN A 23 2.45 3.85 -14.81
CA ASN A 23 3.16 4.74 -13.89
C ASN A 23 2.22 5.77 -13.22
N ARG A 24 0.91 5.53 -13.21
CA ARG A 24 -0.11 6.46 -12.69
C ARG A 24 -0.29 6.31 -11.19
N LEU A 25 0.81 6.53 -10.47
CA LEU A 25 0.88 6.51 -9.02
C LEU A 25 1.27 7.90 -8.54
N TRP A 26 0.37 8.54 -7.81
CA TRP A 26 0.53 9.92 -7.36
C TRP A 26 0.64 9.99 -5.84
N PRO A 27 1.61 10.75 -5.30
CA PRO A 27 1.66 11.00 -3.87
C PRO A 27 0.61 12.06 -3.49
N LEU A 28 -0.15 11.78 -2.42
CA LEU A 28 -1.07 12.70 -1.72
C LEU A 28 -2.32 13.15 -2.50
N GLU A 29 -2.24 13.42 -3.80
CA GLU A 29 -3.35 13.97 -4.58
C GLU A 29 -3.32 13.52 -6.05
N LEU A 30 -4.51 13.28 -6.62
CA LEU A 30 -4.69 13.05 -8.04
C LEU A 30 -4.93 14.40 -8.75
N PRO A 31 -4.20 14.74 -9.83
CA PRO A 31 -4.50 15.93 -10.62
C PRO A 31 -5.92 15.87 -11.22
N GLU A 32 -6.61 17.01 -11.32
CA GLU A 32 -8.02 17.10 -11.76
C GLU A 32 -8.31 16.50 -13.15
N ASN A 33 -7.31 16.43 -14.03
CA ASN A 33 -7.39 15.78 -15.36
C ASN A 33 -6.52 14.50 -15.44
N GLY A 34 -6.36 13.80 -14.32
CA GLY A 34 -5.62 12.54 -14.26
C GLY A 34 -6.27 11.46 -15.13
N THR A 35 -5.46 10.77 -15.93
CA THR A 35 -5.94 9.60 -16.67
C THR A 35 -6.20 8.43 -15.71
N LEU A 36 -7.41 7.91 -15.71
CA LEU A 36 -7.82 6.74 -14.93
C LEU A 36 -7.55 5.43 -15.71
N PRO A 37 -7.28 4.30 -15.05
CA PRO A 37 -7.15 4.10 -13.60
C PRO A 37 -5.85 4.67 -13.02
N ALA A 38 -5.89 5.08 -11.75
CA ALA A 38 -4.76 5.66 -11.01
C ALA A 38 -4.79 5.24 -9.53
N ILE A 39 -3.61 5.29 -8.89
CA ILE A 39 -3.44 5.03 -7.46
C ILE A 39 -2.94 6.30 -6.77
N VAL A 40 -3.53 6.64 -5.63
CA VAL A 40 -3.04 7.70 -4.75
C VAL A 40 -2.47 7.06 -3.48
N LEU A 41 -1.25 7.45 -3.12
CA LEU A 41 -0.60 7.04 -1.87
C LEU A 41 -0.64 8.18 -0.86
N THR A 42 -1.26 7.93 0.29
CA THR A 42 -1.35 8.90 1.39
C THR A 42 -0.59 8.36 2.61
N PRO A 43 0.54 8.97 3.02
CA PRO A 43 1.21 8.59 4.25
C PRO A 43 0.33 8.98 5.45
N VAL A 44 0.08 8.05 6.36
CA VAL A 44 -0.73 8.34 7.56
C VAL A 44 0.18 8.68 8.72
N ASP A 45 1.11 7.77 9.03
CA ASP A 45 1.97 7.89 10.19
C ASP A 45 3.25 7.07 9.99
N GLU A 46 4.32 7.51 10.61
CA GLU A 46 5.60 6.81 10.69
C GLU A 46 6.08 6.94 12.14
N SER A 47 6.01 5.83 12.89
CA SER A 47 6.47 5.76 14.26
C SER A 47 7.81 5.04 14.31
N ASP A 48 8.83 5.74 14.83
CA ASP A 48 10.10 5.16 15.26
C ASP A 48 10.23 5.42 16.76
N ASP A 49 9.60 4.55 17.56
CA ASP A 49 9.57 4.70 19.01
C ASP A 49 10.98 4.65 19.63
N PHE A 50 11.15 5.26 20.80
CA PHE A 50 12.37 5.11 21.60
C PHE A 50 12.08 4.21 22.79
N HIS A 51 12.91 3.18 22.99
CA HIS A 51 12.85 2.33 24.17
C HIS A 51 13.95 2.72 25.15
N LEU A 52 13.85 2.28 26.41
CA LEU A 52 14.85 2.57 27.45
C LEU A 52 16.26 2.05 27.09
N GLY A 53 16.36 1.12 26.13
CA GLY A 53 17.62 0.60 25.58
C GLY A 53 18.17 1.37 24.36
N GLY A 54 17.52 2.47 23.94
CA GLY A 54 17.88 3.26 22.78
C GLY A 54 16.81 3.29 21.68
N GLN A 55 17.22 3.67 20.47
CA GLN A 55 16.33 3.76 19.30
C GLN A 55 15.71 2.39 18.99
N ASN A 56 14.39 2.35 18.80
CA ASN A 56 13.73 1.18 18.26
C ASN A 56 14.32 0.94 16.86
N ARG A 57 14.80 -0.27 16.57
CA ARG A 57 15.39 -0.58 15.26
C ARG A 57 14.31 -1.06 14.28
N TYR A 58 13.06 -0.68 14.55
CA TYR A 58 11.87 -1.24 13.93
C TYR A 58 10.81 -0.15 13.69
N PRO A 59 11.04 0.72 12.68
CA PRO A 59 10.08 1.75 12.34
C PRO A 59 8.80 1.13 11.77
N LEU A 60 7.65 1.62 12.22
CA LEU A 60 6.33 1.26 11.72
C LEU A 60 5.80 2.39 10.85
N ALA A 61 5.51 2.11 9.58
CA ALA A 61 4.92 3.08 8.66
C ALA A 61 3.55 2.60 8.19
N ARG A 62 2.56 3.49 8.24
CA ARG A 62 1.20 3.26 7.75
C ARG A 62 0.92 4.16 6.56
N VAL A 63 0.42 3.57 5.49
CA VAL A 63 0.07 4.26 4.23
C VAL A 63 -1.33 3.80 3.82
N VAL A 64 -2.14 4.76 3.37
CA VAL A 64 -3.44 4.50 2.74
C VAL A 64 -3.24 4.52 1.23
N VAL A 65 -3.84 3.53 0.56
CA VAL A 65 -3.76 3.37 -0.89
C VAL A 65 -5.16 3.49 -1.47
N ASP A 66 -5.43 4.60 -2.14
CA ASP A 66 -6.71 4.85 -2.80
C ASP A 66 -6.66 4.40 -4.26
N CYS A 67 -7.52 3.46 -4.63
CA CYS A 67 -7.64 2.92 -5.99
C CYS A 67 -8.77 3.64 -6.73
N ILE A 68 -8.44 4.41 -7.77
CA ILE A 68 -9.39 5.25 -8.49
C ILE A 68 -9.51 4.75 -9.94
N ALA A 69 -10.73 4.48 -10.39
CA ALA A 69 -11.03 4.05 -11.76
C ALA A 69 -12.36 4.62 -12.25
N ASP A 70 -12.61 4.56 -13.56
CA ASP A 70 -13.85 5.02 -14.19
C ASP A 70 -15.08 4.18 -13.79
N SER A 71 -14.86 2.98 -13.24
CA SER A 71 -15.94 2.09 -12.84
C SER A 71 -15.61 1.40 -11.51
N PHE A 72 -16.66 1.15 -10.72
CA PHE A 72 -16.54 0.45 -9.45
C PHE A 72 -15.89 -0.93 -9.58
N PRO A 73 -16.29 -1.82 -10.54
CA PRO A 73 -15.66 -3.13 -10.68
C PRO A 73 -14.16 -3.04 -11.02
N ALA A 74 -13.76 -2.03 -11.80
CA ALA A 74 -12.35 -1.82 -12.11
C ALA A 74 -11.56 -1.36 -10.88
N ALA A 75 -12.13 -0.48 -10.06
CA ALA A 75 -11.51 -0.02 -8.81
C ALA A 75 -11.36 -1.16 -7.79
N ASP A 76 -12.37 -2.02 -7.67
CA ASP A 76 -12.35 -3.18 -6.78
C ASP A 76 -11.27 -4.20 -7.18
N SER A 77 -11.23 -4.57 -8.47
CA SER A 77 -10.20 -5.47 -9.00
C SER A 77 -8.77 -4.92 -8.86
N LEU A 78 -8.61 -3.60 -8.98
CA LEU A 78 -7.33 -2.94 -8.73
C LEU A 78 -6.95 -3.00 -7.25
N GLY A 79 -7.92 -2.81 -6.35
CA GLY A 79 -7.72 -2.93 -4.90
C GLY A 79 -7.27 -4.32 -4.48
N ASP A 80 -7.86 -5.38 -5.05
CA ASP A 80 -7.45 -6.75 -4.77
C ASP A 80 -6.06 -7.06 -5.30
N THR A 81 -5.74 -6.61 -6.52
CA THR A 81 -4.39 -6.75 -7.09
C THR A 81 -3.33 -6.06 -6.22
N VAL A 82 -3.63 -4.85 -5.74
CA VAL A 82 -2.75 -4.09 -4.84
C VAL A 82 -2.61 -4.77 -3.48
N LYS A 83 -3.71 -5.31 -2.92
CA LYS A 83 -3.65 -6.09 -1.68
C LYS A 83 -2.80 -7.32 -1.84
N ASP A 84 -2.97 -8.10 -2.92
CA ASP A 84 -2.18 -9.30 -3.16
C ASP A 84 -0.68 -9.00 -3.36
N ALA A 85 -0.35 -7.86 -3.99
CA ALA A 85 1.03 -7.41 -4.14
C ALA A 85 1.69 -6.99 -2.80
N LEU A 86 0.89 -6.45 -1.86
CA LEU A 86 1.39 -5.89 -0.60
C LEU A 86 1.32 -6.88 0.57
N VAL A 87 0.26 -7.67 0.66
CA VAL A 87 0.03 -8.57 1.79
C VAL A 87 1.10 -9.65 1.83
N SER A 88 1.70 -9.84 3.01
CA SER A 88 2.79 -10.80 3.24
C SER A 88 4.07 -10.54 2.45
N PHE A 89 4.23 -9.34 1.87
CA PHE A 89 5.51 -8.98 1.26
C PHE A 89 6.61 -8.97 2.32
N ARG A 90 7.69 -9.69 2.03
CA ARG A 90 8.92 -9.72 2.83
C ARG A 90 10.09 -9.54 1.89
N GLY A 91 10.95 -8.58 2.18
CA GLY A 91 12.02 -8.25 1.24
C GLY A 91 12.95 -7.19 1.76
N THR A 92 14.00 -6.96 0.97
CA THR A 92 14.90 -5.82 1.17
C THR A 92 14.73 -4.89 -0.01
N SER A 93 14.50 -3.61 0.25
CA SER A 93 14.54 -2.57 -0.78
C SER A 93 15.60 -1.56 -0.40
N GLY A 94 16.69 -1.58 -1.17
CA GLY A 94 17.90 -0.81 -0.86
C GLY A 94 18.49 -1.20 0.50
N ILE A 95 18.46 -0.27 1.45
CA ILE A 95 19.00 -0.44 2.81
C ILE A 95 17.97 -0.85 3.86
N TYR A 96 16.67 -0.87 3.50
CA TYR A 96 15.59 -1.20 4.43
C TYR A 96 15.21 -2.67 4.29
N ARG A 97 15.13 -3.36 5.43
CA ARG A 97 14.59 -4.71 5.53
C ARG A 97 13.16 -4.64 6.02
N ILE A 98 12.25 -5.23 5.25
CA ILE A 98 10.83 -5.34 5.58
C ILE A 98 10.57 -6.78 6.00
N ASP A 99 10.17 -7.00 7.25
CA ASP A 99 9.77 -8.35 7.67
C ASP A 99 8.27 -8.61 7.52
N LEU A 100 7.43 -7.57 7.45
CA LEU A 100 5.99 -7.72 7.24
C LEU A 100 5.33 -6.45 6.70
N ILE A 101 4.47 -6.64 5.69
CA ILE A 101 3.41 -5.71 5.35
C ILE A 101 2.08 -6.44 5.59
N ALA A 102 1.21 -5.82 6.40
CA ALA A 102 -0.12 -6.32 6.71
C ALA A 102 -1.14 -5.21 6.47
N ALA A 103 -2.34 -5.58 6.05
CA ALA A 103 -3.46 -4.66 6.07
C ALA A 103 -3.87 -4.44 7.53
N ASP A 104 -3.94 -3.18 7.96
CA ASP A 104 -4.53 -2.81 9.25
C ASP A 104 -6.03 -3.15 9.17
N ASP A 105 -6.54 -3.91 10.13
CA ASP A 105 -7.82 -4.64 10.08
C ASP A 105 -8.93 -3.89 9.32
N VAL A 106 -9.15 -4.27 8.05
CA VAL A 106 -10.37 -3.93 7.34
C VAL A 106 -11.43 -4.82 7.97
N TYR A 107 -12.30 -4.26 8.82
CA TYR A 107 -13.56 -4.93 9.15
C TYR A 107 -14.22 -5.32 7.82
N PRO A 108 -14.32 -6.62 7.46
CA PRO A 108 -15.15 -6.98 6.33
C PRO A 108 -16.57 -6.64 6.75
N CYS A 109 -17.13 -5.57 6.20
CA CYS A 109 -18.53 -5.26 6.37
C CYS A 109 -19.34 -6.33 5.62
N GLY A 110 -19.53 -7.48 6.28
CA GLY A 110 -20.36 -8.58 5.82
C GLY A 110 -19.58 -9.70 5.14
N GLU A 111 -18.97 -10.58 5.94
CA GLU A 111 -19.04 -12.01 5.63
C GLU A 111 -19.34 -12.80 6.91
N GLY A 112 -20.38 -13.62 6.82
CA GLY A 112 -21.06 -14.20 7.95
C GLY A 112 -20.24 -15.26 8.68
N ARG A 113 -20.56 -15.38 9.98
CA ARG A 113 -20.85 -16.66 10.63
C ARG A 113 -19.91 -17.81 10.24
N LEU A 114 -18.79 -17.91 10.96
CA LEU A 114 -18.09 -19.18 11.14
C LEU A 114 -19.03 -20.16 11.87
N ALA A 115 -19.65 -21.04 11.09
CA ALA A 115 -20.19 -22.32 11.54
C ALA A 115 -19.32 -23.40 10.90
N GLY A 116 -18.67 -24.21 11.74
CA GLY A 116 -17.80 -25.32 11.36
C GLY A 116 -16.80 -25.63 12.45
#